data_AF-A0A5B8BUX3-F1
#
_entry.id   AF-A0A5B8BUX3-F1
#
_cell.length_a   1.000
_cell.length_b   1.000
_cell.length_c   1.000
_cell.angle_alpha   90.00
_cell.angle_beta   90.00
_cell.angle_gamma   90.00
#
_symmetry.space_group_name_H-M   'P 1'
#
loop_
_entity.id
_entity.type
_entity.pdbx_description
1 polymer ?
#
loop_
_entity_poly.entity_id
_entity_poly.type
_entity_poly.pdbx_seq_one_letter_code
_entity_poly.pdbx_strand_id
1 'polypeptide(L)'
;MALTVALIKARLASASFMESDDEARSLVTSASTADLAGLEAEGALRLYNALAGGYRSAEDQHAITLLLTFTPFSPPVSPPDEAVAAVRAAVPTSQANQTHLKGDMVTRLYAAEKSRLSLLERAGIDGETIGRGQLGGTAFADVTKEFAAAWVAWVEKVAVGKRLKKGLVTLGAKFDPNCHTVKPRDTYGWVINDKDLEDFVVSAYLALCIKRSEKPGRTALDAVRFGVARYHGALPSMIKAQAGMSNPDKLLWTKVAAALPALGKADVVTYVGEVVK
;
A
#
# COMPACT_ATOMS: atom_id res chain seq x y z
N MET A 1 18.76 -5.28 25.93
CA MET A 1 17.58 -6.12 26.26
C MET A 1 16.52 -5.74 25.24
N ALA A 2 15.92 -6.71 24.56
CA ALA A 2 14.94 -6.41 23.50
C ALA A 2 13.78 -5.56 24.04
N LEU A 3 13.46 -4.47 23.35
CA LEU A 3 12.37 -3.56 23.71
C LEU A 3 11.02 -4.15 23.29
N THR A 4 10.55 -5.16 24.02
CA THR A 4 9.31 -5.88 23.72
C THR A 4 8.07 -5.15 24.23
N VAL A 5 6.90 -5.45 23.65
CA VAL A 5 5.60 -4.92 24.11
C VAL A 5 5.35 -5.27 25.58
N ALA A 6 5.70 -6.49 26.01
CA ALA A 6 5.53 -6.94 27.39
C ALA A 6 6.36 -6.10 28.38
N LEU A 7 7.63 -5.82 28.02
CA LEU A 7 8.50 -4.96 28.83
C LEU A 7 7.93 -3.53 28.93
N ILE A 8 7.55 -2.94 27.79
CA ILE A 8 6.98 -1.59 27.76
C ILE A 8 5.72 -1.51 28.63
N LYS A 9 4.81 -2.48 28.51
CA LYS A 9 3.61 -2.57 29.35
C LYS A 9 3.95 -2.60 30.83
N ALA A 10 4.86 -3.50 31.23
CA ALA A 10 5.24 -3.65 32.64
C ALA A 10 5.85 -2.36 33.21
N ARG A 11 6.76 -1.73 32.45
CA ARG A 11 7.46 -0.52 32.87
C ARG A 11 6.52 0.68 32.97
N LEU A 12 5.69 0.93 31.96
CA LEU A 12 4.73 2.04 31.98
C LEU A 12 3.63 1.83 33.04
N ALA A 13 3.23 0.59 33.33
CA ALA A 13 2.26 0.31 34.39
C ALA A 13 2.84 0.50 35.81
N SER A 14 4.16 0.40 35.97
CA SER A 14 4.84 0.63 37.25
C SER A 14 5.13 2.09 37.55
N ALA A 15 5.11 2.96 36.52
CA ALA A 15 5.29 4.40 36.67
C ALA A 15 3.99 5.07 37.12
N SER A 16 4.09 6.13 37.92
CA SER A 16 2.93 6.97 38.19
C SER A 16 2.50 7.72 36.94
N PHE A 17 1.28 8.27 36.92
CA PHE A 17 0.79 9.07 35.79
C PHE A 17 1.73 10.24 35.44
N MET A 18 2.38 10.83 36.45
CA MET A 18 3.30 11.97 36.31
C MET A 18 4.71 11.57 35.86
N GLU A 19 5.05 10.29 35.86
CA GLU A 19 6.40 9.76 35.51
C GLU A 19 6.36 8.89 34.25
N SER A 20 5.19 8.76 33.62
CA SER A 20 5.00 7.86 32.47
C SER A 20 5.81 8.31 31.25
N ASP A 21 5.94 9.62 31.07
CA ASP A 21 6.76 10.25 30.04
C ASP A 21 8.26 10.05 30.31
N ASP A 22 8.73 10.24 31.54
CA ASP A 22 10.11 9.98 31.95
C ASP A 22 10.50 8.52 31.71
N GLU A 23 9.62 7.59 32.07
CA GLU A 23 9.84 6.15 31.85
C GLU A 23 9.85 5.81 30.35
N ALA A 24 8.92 6.35 29.56
CA ALA A 24 8.91 6.17 28.12
C ALA A 24 10.15 6.75 27.45
N ARG A 25 10.61 7.93 27.90
CA ARG A 25 11.83 8.58 27.41
C ARG A 25 13.03 7.70 27.69
N SER A 26 13.17 7.23 28.93
CA SER A 26 14.25 6.32 29.36
C SER A 26 14.31 5.06 28.49
N LEU A 27 13.16 4.41 28.26
CA LEU A 27 13.05 3.23 27.39
C LEU A 27 13.51 3.52 25.95
N VAL A 28 13.12 4.66 25.38
CA VAL A 28 13.48 5.02 24.01
C VAL A 28 14.96 5.41 23.89
N THR A 29 15.47 6.25 24.80
CA THR A 29 16.85 6.76 24.71
C THR A 29 17.89 5.71 25.08
N SER A 30 17.53 4.69 25.87
CA SER A 30 18.43 3.59 26.23
C SER A 30 18.36 2.40 25.26
N ALA A 31 17.36 2.35 24.38
CA ALA A 31 17.22 1.30 23.39
C ALA A 31 18.28 1.44 22.29
N SER A 32 18.82 0.30 21.84
CA SER A 32 19.67 0.31 20.65
C SER A 32 18.84 0.57 19.39
N THR A 33 19.48 1.01 18.30
CA THR A 33 18.82 1.14 17.00
C THR A 33 18.18 -0.18 16.54
N ALA A 34 18.79 -1.33 16.86
CA ALA A 34 18.23 -2.64 16.52
C ALA A 34 16.96 -2.95 17.33
N ASP A 35 16.92 -2.57 18.61
CA ASP A 35 15.73 -2.73 19.46
C ASP A 35 14.58 -1.85 18.95
N LEU A 36 14.85 -0.61 18.57
CA LEU A 36 13.85 0.30 18.00
C LEU A 36 13.37 -0.18 16.62
N ALA A 37 14.27 -0.73 15.79
CA ALA A 37 13.91 -1.28 14.48
C ALA A 37 13.06 -2.55 14.57
N GLY A 38 13.16 -3.30 15.68
CA GLY A 38 12.33 -4.46 15.97
C GLY A 38 11.03 -4.15 16.71
N LEU A 39 10.72 -2.88 16.97
CA LEU A 39 9.58 -2.49 17.79
C LEU A 39 8.24 -2.76 17.07
N GLU A 40 7.34 -3.43 17.76
CA GLU A 40 5.97 -3.66 17.28
C GLU A 40 5.10 -2.38 17.36
N ALA A 41 4.05 -2.32 16.53
CA ALA A 41 3.17 -1.15 16.43
C ALA A 41 2.54 -0.77 17.79
N GLU A 42 2.09 -1.76 18.56
CA GLU A 42 1.54 -1.54 19.90
C GLU A 42 2.58 -0.87 20.82
N GLY A 43 3.84 -1.35 20.79
CA GLY A 43 4.92 -0.81 21.61
C GLY A 43 5.22 0.65 21.26
N ALA A 44 5.34 0.95 19.95
CA ALA A 44 5.56 2.30 19.47
C ALA A 44 4.43 3.27 19.88
N LEU A 45 3.17 2.82 19.80
CA LEU A 45 2.02 3.64 20.18
C LEU A 45 1.95 3.90 21.69
N ARG A 46 2.28 2.90 22.52
CA ARG A 46 2.31 3.05 23.97
C ARG A 46 3.37 4.08 24.40
N LEU A 47 4.58 3.95 23.87
CA LEU A 47 5.66 4.90 24.14
C LEU A 47 5.28 6.30 23.66
N TYR A 48 4.73 6.42 22.44
CA TYR A 48 4.25 7.71 21.94
C TYR A 48 3.18 8.33 22.83
N ASN A 49 2.17 7.57 23.25
CA ASN A 49 1.07 8.11 24.06
C ASN A 49 1.54 8.59 25.43
N ALA A 50 2.51 7.89 26.05
CA ALA A 50 3.16 8.34 27.28
C ALA A 50 3.94 9.66 27.06
N LEU A 51 4.71 9.76 25.98
CA LEU A 51 5.49 10.96 25.64
C LEU A 51 4.64 12.15 25.13
N ALA A 52 3.43 11.89 24.64
CA ALA A 52 2.58 12.89 24.01
C ALA A 52 1.56 13.53 24.97
N GLY A 53 1.62 13.23 26.27
CA GLY A 53 0.72 13.78 27.28
C GLY A 53 0.97 15.27 27.57
N GLY A 54 -0.03 16.12 27.37
CA GLY A 54 0.02 17.53 27.78
C GLY A 54 1.03 18.38 26.98
N TYR A 55 1.94 19.06 27.69
CA TYR A 55 2.99 19.91 27.10
C TYR A 55 4.26 19.08 26.88
N ARG A 56 4.76 19.02 25.64
CA ARG A 56 5.93 18.21 25.30
C ARG A 56 7.21 18.95 25.63
N SER A 57 8.03 18.38 26.51
CA SER A 57 9.40 18.86 26.73
C SER A 57 10.26 18.67 25.47
N ALA A 58 11.43 19.31 25.43
CA ALA A 58 12.38 19.11 24.34
C ALA A 58 12.88 17.66 24.30
N GLU A 59 12.99 17.05 25.46
CA GLU A 59 13.42 15.68 25.67
C GLU A 59 12.37 14.68 25.15
N ASP A 60 11.08 14.93 25.37
CA ASP A 60 10.02 14.08 24.83
C ASP A 60 9.95 14.20 23.31
N GLN A 61 10.14 15.40 22.76
CA GLN A 61 10.23 15.61 21.31
C GLN A 61 11.43 14.87 20.71
N HIS A 62 12.56 14.84 21.42
CA HIS A 62 13.73 14.08 21.01
C HIS A 62 13.43 12.58 20.99
N ALA A 63 12.84 12.02 22.05
CA ALA A 63 12.44 10.61 22.10
C ALA A 63 11.44 10.24 21.00
N ILE A 64 10.44 11.08 20.73
CA ILE A 64 9.50 10.88 19.61
C ILE A 64 10.24 10.90 18.27
N THR A 65 11.25 11.76 18.11
CA THR A 65 12.09 11.81 16.90
C THR A 65 12.89 10.52 16.72
N LEU A 66 13.45 9.95 17.80
CA LEU A 66 14.12 8.66 17.77
C LEU A 66 13.17 7.54 17.35
N LEU A 67 11.96 7.49 17.93
CA LEU A 67 10.91 6.54 17.51
C LEU A 67 10.58 6.70 16.03
N LEU A 68 10.37 7.92 15.56
CA LEU A 68 10.04 8.19 14.16
C LEU A 68 11.16 7.80 13.19
N THR A 69 12.42 7.85 13.64
CA THR A 69 13.60 7.65 12.79
C THR A 69 14.00 6.18 12.72
N PHE A 70 13.97 5.47 13.85
CA PHE A 70 14.57 4.15 14.00
C PHE A 70 13.57 2.99 14.05
N THR A 71 12.27 3.26 14.08
CA THR A 71 11.23 2.21 14.00
C THR A 71 10.87 1.91 12.53
N PRO A 72 10.24 0.75 12.23
CA PRO A 72 9.77 0.45 10.87
C PRO A 72 8.59 1.35 10.42
N PHE A 73 8.10 2.22 11.30
CA PHE A 73 6.93 3.08 11.07
C PHE A 73 7.29 4.45 10.52
N SER A 74 8.56 4.70 10.16
CA SER A 74 8.95 5.91 9.44
C SER A 74 8.01 6.13 8.23
N PRO A 75 7.39 7.32 8.08
CA PRO A 75 6.55 7.61 6.95
C PRO A 75 7.30 7.37 5.64
N PRO A 76 6.64 6.80 4.62
CA PRO A 76 7.29 6.55 3.35
C PRO A 76 7.80 7.84 2.72
N VAL A 77 9.05 7.81 2.25
CA VAL A 77 9.72 8.91 1.55
C VAL A 77 9.30 8.92 0.07
N SER A 78 9.10 7.73 -0.51
CA SER A 78 8.57 7.53 -1.86
C SER A 78 7.46 6.48 -1.82
N PRO A 79 6.23 6.88 -1.45
CA PRO A 79 5.15 5.93 -1.13
C PRO A 79 4.84 4.91 -2.23
N PRO A 80 4.82 5.26 -3.55
CA PRO A 80 4.63 4.27 -4.60
C PRO A 80 5.74 3.21 -4.67
N ASP A 81 7.00 3.60 -4.53
CA ASP A 81 8.13 2.66 -4.60
C ASP A 81 8.18 1.72 -3.39
N GLU A 82 7.94 2.27 -2.20
CA GLU A 82 7.89 1.49 -0.97
C GLU A 82 6.68 0.54 -0.94
N ALA A 83 5.52 0.97 -1.46
CA ALA A 83 4.34 0.12 -1.60
C ALA A 83 4.60 -1.04 -2.56
N VAL A 84 5.21 -0.75 -3.72
CA VAL A 84 5.62 -1.79 -4.67
C VAL A 84 6.64 -2.74 -4.05
N ALA A 85 7.61 -2.25 -3.29
CA ALA A 85 8.58 -3.10 -2.60
C ALA A 85 7.89 -4.02 -1.57
N ALA A 86 6.95 -3.50 -0.78
CA ALA A 86 6.17 -4.28 0.17
C ALA A 86 5.32 -5.36 -0.53
N VAL A 87 4.66 -5.02 -1.64
CA VAL A 87 3.89 -5.97 -2.46
C VAL A 87 4.82 -7.05 -3.01
N ARG A 88 5.95 -6.67 -3.63
CA ARG A 88 6.90 -7.61 -4.22
C ARG A 88 7.48 -8.59 -3.21
N ALA A 89 7.77 -8.13 -1.99
CA ALA A 89 8.24 -8.99 -0.90
C ALA A 89 7.17 -10.02 -0.46
N ALA A 90 5.90 -9.69 -0.66
CA ALA A 90 4.77 -10.53 -0.29
C ALA A 90 4.23 -11.40 -1.45
N VAL A 91 4.68 -11.22 -2.70
CA VAL A 91 4.20 -12.04 -3.82
C VAL A 91 4.76 -13.46 -3.73
N PRO A 92 3.93 -14.51 -3.63
CA PRO A 92 4.42 -15.85 -3.30
C PRO A 92 5.23 -16.57 -4.40
N THR A 93 5.10 -16.22 -5.69
CA THR A 93 5.47 -17.19 -6.76
C THR A 93 5.92 -16.69 -8.15
N SER A 94 6.04 -15.39 -8.46
CA SER A 94 6.56 -14.97 -9.79
C SER A 94 7.59 -13.82 -9.76
N GLN A 95 8.79 -14.13 -9.28
CA GLN A 95 9.84 -13.12 -9.09
C GLN A 95 10.25 -12.39 -10.39
N ALA A 96 10.26 -13.08 -11.53
CA ALA A 96 10.68 -12.51 -12.81
C ALA A 96 9.74 -11.40 -13.32
N ASN A 97 8.42 -11.61 -13.30
CA ASN A 97 7.46 -10.64 -13.84
C ASN A 97 7.22 -9.47 -12.87
N GLN A 98 7.35 -9.72 -11.56
CA GLN A 98 7.22 -8.69 -10.54
C GLN A 98 8.41 -7.73 -10.50
N THR A 99 9.56 -8.05 -11.11
CA THR A 99 10.67 -7.09 -11.25
C THR A 99 10.31 -5.89 -12.12
N HIS A 100 9.31 -6.05 -12.99
CA HIS A 100 8.83 -4.98 -13.84
C HIS A 100 7.80 -4.08 -13.15
N LEU A 101 7.19 -4.51 -12.04
CA LEU A 101 6.35 -3.65 -11.23
C LEU A 101 7.23 -2.63 -10.49
N LYS A 102 7.00 -1.34 -10.75
CA LYS A 102 7.78 -0.20 -10.24
C LYS A 102 6.86 0.92 -9.76
N GLY A 103 7.31 1.78 -8.85
CA GLY A 103 6.49 2.88 -8.33
C GLY A 103 6.19 3.96 -9.38
N ASP A 104 7.05 4.13 -10.39
CA ASP A 104 6.78 5.02 -11.53
C ASP A 104 5.58 4.53 -12.36
N MET A 105 5.37 3.21 -12.49
CA MET A 105 4.17 2.66 -13.13
C MET A 105 2.90 3.04 -12.39
N VAL A 106 2.89 2.98 -11.06
CA VAL A 106 1.74 3.40 -10.24
C VAL A 106 1.46 4.90 -10.44
N THR A 107 2.51 5.71 -10.49
CA THR A 107 2.40 7.15 -10.78
C THR A 107 1.84 7.42 -12.17
N ARG A 108 2.31 6.70 -13.20
CA ARG A 108 1.81 6.82 -14.58
C ARG A 108 0.38 6.30 -14.71
N LEU A 109 0.01 5.25 -14.00
CA LEU A 109 -1.35 4.76 -13.89
C LEU A 109 -2.27 5.84 -13.36
N TYR A 110 -1.90 6.54 -12.28
CA TYR A 110 -2.68 7.67 -11.80
C TYR A 110 -2.80 8.82 -12.79
N ALA A 111 -1.76 9.10 -13.57
CA ALA A 111 -1.83 10.11 -14.61
C ALA A 111 -2.82 9.70 -15.73
N ALA A 112 -2.72 8.46 -16.21
CA ALA A 112 -3.59 7.91 -17.25
C ALA A 112 -5.05 7.82 -16.79
N GLU A 113 -5.31 7.42 -15.55
CA GLU A 113 -6.66 7.42 -14.97
C GLU A 113 -7.21 8.84 -14.81
N LYS A 114 -6.38 9.82 -14.44
CA LYS A 114 -6.81 11.21 -14.29
C LYS A 114 -7.23 11.83 -15.64
N SER A 115 -6.60 11.46 -16.74
CA SER A 115 -6.99 11.93 -18.08
C SER A 115 -8.24 11.23 -18.62
N ARG A 116 -8.51 10.01 -18.15
CA ARG A 116 -9.64 9.19 -18.64
C ARG A 116 -10.93 9.40 -17.84
N LEU A 117 -10.82 9.48 -16.51
CA LEU A 117 -11.96 9.48 -15.61
C LEU A 117 -12.38 10.90 -15.19
N SER A 118 -13.67 11.17 -15.26
CA SER A 118 -14.28 12.37 -14.68
C SER A 118 -14.06 12.43 -13.16
N LEU A 119 -14.32 13.58 -12.55
CA LEU A 119 -14.25 13.73 -11.10
C LEU A 119 -15.22 12.80 -10.36
N LEU A 120 -16.39 12.53 -10.95
CA LEU A 120 -17.44 11.69 -10.34
C LEU A 120 -17.10 10.21 -10.40
N GLU A 121 -16.55 9.74 -11.53
CA GLU A 121 -16.07 8.36 -11.68
C GLU A 121 -14.86 8.11 -10.76
N ARG A 122 -13.97 9.10 -10.59
CA ARG A 122 -12.88 9.00 -9.61
C ARG A 122 -13.37 8.93 -8.17
N ALA A 123 -14.54 9.50 -7.88
CA ALA A 123 -15.15 9.51 -6.56
C ALA A 123 -16.05 8.29 -6.29
N GLY A 124 -16.26 7.38 -7.25
CA GLY A 124 -17.14 6.22 -7.05
C GLY A 124 -18.63 6.52 -7.05
N ILE A 125 -19.02 7.68 -7.59
CA ILE A 125 -20.43 8.12 -7.60
C ILE A 125 -21.21 7.47 -8.76
N ASP A 126 -20.51 6.91 -9.76
CA ASP A 126 -21.11 6.18 -10.88
C ASP A 126 -21.61 4.77 -10.53
N GLY A 127 -21.27 4.26 -9.33
CA GLY A 127 -21.67 2.93 -8.85
C GLY A 127 -20.92 1.75 -9.48
N GLU A 128 -20.08 1.98 -10.50
CA GLU A 128 -19.34 0.96 -11.23
C GLU A 128 -17.81 1.09 -11.06
N THR A 129 -17.31 2.30 -10.78
CA THR A 129 -15.88 2.60 -10.71
C THR A 129 -15.55 3.27 -9.37
N ILE A 130 -15.03 2.55 -8.37
CA ILE A 130 -14.55 3.22 -7.14
C ILE A 130 -13.04 3.48 -7.26
N GLY A 131 -12.61 4.72 -7.05
CA GLY A 131 -11.19 5.11 -7.01
C GLY A 131 -10.46 5.12 -8.36
N ARG A 132 -9.14 5.29 -8.29
CA ARG A 132 -8.28 5.35 -9.48
C ARG A 132 -8.09 3.92 -10.00
N GLY A 133 -8.74 3.58 -11.12
CA GLY A 133 -8.47 2.33 -11.85
C GLY A 133 -9.44 1.17 -11.65
N GLN A 134 -10.75 1.42 -11.65
CA GLN A 134 -11.77 0.36 -11.42
C GLN A 134 -11.53 -0.43 -10.12
N LEU A 135 -10.96 0.21 -9.10
CA LEU A 135 -10.72 -0.40 -7.80
C LEU A 135 -12.02 -0.42 -6.97
N GLY A 136 -12.95 -1.26 -7.38
CA GLY A 136 -14.14 -1.54 -6.60
C GLY A 136 -13.84 -2.32 -5.31
N GLY A 137 -14.87 -2.51 -4.48
CA GLY A 137 -14.77 -3.37 -3.29
C GLY A 137 -14.27 -4.79 -3.59
N THR A 138 -14.51 -5.31 -4.79
CA THR A 138 -14.02 -6.62 -5.25
C THR A 138 -12.50 -6.67 -5.43
N ALA A 139 -11.90 -5.65 -6.03
CA ALA A 139 -10.45 -5.54 -6.18
C ALA A 139 -9.76 -5.40 -4.81
N PHE A 140 -10.36 -4.63 -3.90
CA PHE A 140 -9.87 -4.52 -2.54
C PHE A 140 -9.98 -5.83 -1.77
N ALA A 141 -11.08 -6.58 -1.91
CA ALA A 141 -11.24 -7.89 -1.30
C ALA A 141 -10.21 -8.91 -1.82
N ASP A 142 -9.92 -8.89 -3.12
CA ASP A 142 -8.83 -9.70 -3.70
C ASP A 142 -7.48 -9.36 -3.06
N VAL A 143 -7.17 -8.06 -2.89
CA VAL A 143 -5.93 -7.59 -2.26
C VAL A 143 -5.84 -8.00 -0.80
N THR A 144 -6.87 -7.74 0.00
CA THR A 144 -6.84 -8.03 1.45
C THR A 144 -6.85 -9.53 1.73
N LYS A 145 -7.33 -10.36 0.80
CA LYS A 145 -7.20 -11.81 0.85
C LYS A 145 -5.80 -12.29 0.51
N GLU A 146 -5.26 -11.90 -0.63
CA GLU A 146 -3.98 -12.42 -1.15
C GLU A 146 -2.76 -11.79 -0.44
N PHE A 147 -2.89 -10.57 0.08
CA PHE A 147 -1.82 -9.79 0.73
C PHE A 147 -2.15 -9.44 2.18
N ALA A 148 -2.97 -10.23 2.88
CA ALA A 148 -3.48 -9.90 4.22
C ALA A 148 -2.39 -9.40 5.19
N ALA A 149 -1.31 -10.16 5.36
CA ALA A 149 -0.22 -9.81 6.28
C ALA A 149 0.53 -8.53 5.85
N ALA A 150 0.84 -8.41 4.55
CA ALA A 150 1.54 -7.24 4.01
C ALA A 150 0.67 -5.98 4.08
N TRP A 151 -0.65 -6.13 3.87
CA TRP A 151 -1.61 -5.05 4.03
C TRP A 151 -1.67 -4.55 5.47
N VAL A 152 -1.77 -5.46 6.46
CA VAL A 152 -1.75 -5.09 7.88
C VAL A 152 -0.47 -4.31 8.23
N ALA A 153 0.69 -4.85 7.86
CA ALA A 153 1.98 -4.21 8.10
C ALA A 153 2.07 -2.81 7.43
N TRP A 154 1.53 -2.66 6.22
CA TRP A 154 1.50 -1.38 5.52
C TRP A 154 0.59 -0.36 6.21
N VAL A 155 -0.60 -0.78 6.63
CA VAL A 155 -1.52 0.08 7.38
C VAL A 155 -0.88 0.50 8.71
N GLU A 156 -0.20 -0.41 9.41
CA GLU A 156 0.55 -0.10 10.63
C GLU A 156 1.64 0.94 10.38
N LYS A 157 2.49 0.73 9.37
CA LYS A 157 3.51 1.69 8.96
C LYS A 157 2.95 3.09 8.74
N VAL A 158 1.94 3.20 7.88
CA VAL A 158 1.36 4.50 7.53
C VAL A 158 0.65 5.15 8.72
N ALA A 159 -0.13 4.37 9.47
CA ALA A 159 -0.93 4.90 10.56
C ALA A 159 -0.02 5.34 11.73
N VAL A 160 0.92 4.49 12.15
CA VAL A 160 1.82 4.77 13.28
C VAL A 160 2.77 5.90 12.91
N GLY A 161 3.34 5.90 11.70
CA GLY A 161 4.18 7.00 11.22
C GLY A 161 3.46 8.35 11.21
N LYS A 162 2.19 8.40 10.75
CA LYS A 162 1.37 9.62 10.81
C LYS A 162 1.12 10.07 12.25
N ARG A 163 0.88 9.13 13.17
CA ARG A 163 0.68 9.42 14.59
C ARG A 163 1.93 10.03 15.22
N LEU A 164 3.09 9.40 15.03
CA LEU A 164 4.39 9.87 15.52
C LEU A 164 4.73 11.27 14.98
N LYS A 165 4.45 11.54 13.69
CA LYS A 165 4.80 12.81 13.03
C LYS A 165 3.88 13.98 13.38
N LYS A 166 2.55 13.78 13.45
CA LYS A 166 1.58 14.91 13.41
C LYS A 166 0.90 15.25 14.74
N GLY A 167 1.25 14.60 15.85
CA GLY A 167 0.79 15.05 17.17
C GLY A 167 -0.65 14.67 17.52
N LEU A 168 -1.62 15.11 16.72
CA LEU A 168 -3.06 15.12 17.06
C LEU A 168 -3.96 15.20 15.81
N VAL A 169 -3.64 14.52 14.70
CA VAL A 169 -4.68 14.33 13.66
C VAL A 169 -5.69 13.33 14.20
N THR A 170 -6.97 13.64 14.05
CA THR A 170 -8.14 12.78 14.27
C THR A 170 -7.99 11.50 13.45
N LEU A 171 -7.14 10.60 13.92
CA LEU A 171 -7.03 9.22 13.46
C LEU A 171 -8.09 8.35 14.14
N GLY A 172 -9.18 8.94 14.66
CA GLY A 172 -10.27 8.24 15.34
C GLY A 172 -10.96 7.16 14.49
N ALA A 173 -10.66 7.12 13.19
CA ALA A 173 -11.07 6.04 12.30
C ALA A 173 -10.01 4.93 12.10
N LYS A 174 -8.75 5.11 12.53
CA LYS A 174 -7.59 4.23 12.21
C LYS A 174 -7.00 3.51 13.43
N PHE A 175 -7.27 4.00 14.64
CA PHE A 175 -6.73 3.44 15.89
C PHE A 175 -7.83 3.23 16.92
N ASP A 176 -7.70 2.14 17.67
CA ASP A 176 -8.36 2.01 18.94
C ASP A 176 -7.42 2.52 20.05
N PRO A 177 -7.63 3.74 20.58
CA PRO A 177 -6.75 4.31 21.60
C PRO A 177 -6.76 3.51 22.91
N ASN A 178 -7.81 2.72 23.16
CA ASN A 178 -7.90 1.89 24.36
C ASN A 178 -7.04 0.62 24.22
N CYS A 179 -6.91 0.11 22.99
CA CYS A 179 -6.20 -1.15 22.73
C CYS A 179 -4.79 -0.96 22.15
N HIS A 180 -4.40 0.27 21.76
CA HIS A 180 -3.10 0.54 21.10
C HIS A 180 -2.90 -0.35 19.85
N THR A 181 -3.98 -0.68 19.15
CA THR A 181 -3.96 -1.50 17.94
C THR A 181 -4.41 -0.70 16.73
N VAL A 182 -3.75 -0.99 15.60
CA VAL A 182 -4.17 -0.54 14.28
C VAL A 182 -5.24 -1.51 13.80
N LYS A 183 -6.37 -0.99 13.32
CA LYS A 183 -7.44 -1.82 12.74
C LYS A 183 -7.44 -1.62 11.22
N PRO A 184 -6.91 -2.57 10.43
CA PRO A 184 -7.10 -2.58 8.99
C PRO A 184 -8.61 -2.65 8.73
N ARG A 185 -9.16 -1.69 7.98
CA ARG A 185 -10.57 -1.70 7.61
C ARG A 185 -10.80 -2.62 6.40
N ASP A 186 -12.02 -3.10 6.29
CA ASP A 186 -12.52 -4.06 5.30
C ASP A 186 -13.18 -3.42 4.07
N THR A 187 -13.23 -2.08 4.02
CA THR A 187 -13.87 -1.33 2.93
C THR A 187 -12.93 -0.35 2.24
N TYR A 188 -12.97 -0.36 0.90
CA TYR A 188 -12.10 0.49 0.07
C TYR A 188 -12.41 1.99 0.16
N GLY A 189 -13.66 2.37 0.46
CA GLY A 189 -14.07 3.78 0.58
C GLY A 189 -13.32 4.58 1.66
N TRP A 190 -12.63 3.91 2.58
CA TRP A 190 -11.74 4.56 3.54
C TRP A 190 -10.31 4.71 2.99
N VAL A 191 -9.86 3.76 2.18
CA VAL A 191 -8.52 3.73 1.58
C VAL A 191 -8.36 4.85 0.55
N ILE A 192 -9.39 5.10 -0.26
CA ILE A 192 -9.37 6.12 -1.33
C ILE A 192 -9.03 7.55 -0.83
N ASN A 193 -9.28 7.83 0.45
CA ASN A 193 -8.99 9.13 1.06
C ASN A 193 -7.57 9.22 1.65
N ASP A 194 -6.80 8.13 1.60
CA ASP A 194 -5.42 8.07 2.08
C ASP A 194 -4.51 7.53 0.97
N LYS A 195 -3.84 8.45 0.27
CA LYS A 195 -2.99 8.14 -0.88
C LYS A 195 -1.94 7.07 -0.58
N ASP A 196 -1.31 7.10 0.60
CA ASP A 196 -0.25 6.14 0.93
C ASP A 196 -0.81 4.71 1.04
N LEU A 197 -2.06 4.57 1.50
CA LEU A 197 -2.76 3.29 1.56
C LEU A 197 -3.29 2.86 0.20
N GLU A 198 -3.78 3.81 -0.60
CA GLU A 198 -4.21 3.58 -1.99
C GLU A 198 -3.04 3.09 -2.86
N ASP A 199 -1.84 3.65 -2.69
CA ASP A 199 -0.64 3.26 -3.41
C ASP A 199 -0.34 1.75 -3.23
N PHE A 200 -0.55 1.19 -2.02
CA PHE A 200 -0.42 -0.25 -1.78
C PHE A 200 -1.51 -1.05 -2.48
N VAL A 201 -2.78 -0.66 -2.35
CA VAL A 201 -3.89 -1.40 -2.96
C VAL A 201 -3.76 -1.44 -4.49
N VAL A 202 -3.40 -0.32 -5.11
CA VAL A 202 -3.16 -0.22 -6.55
C VAL A 202 -2.00 -1.13 -6.96
N SER A 203 -0.89 -1.06 -6.23
CA SER A 203 0.29 -1.90 -6.49
C SER A 203 -0.03 -3.39 -6.36
N ALA A 204 -0.74 -3.78 -5.31
CA ALA A 204 -1.11 -5.16 -5.03
C ALA A 204 -2.11 -5.71 -6.06
N TYR A 205 -3.13 -4.92 -6.42
CA TYR A 205 -4.10 -5.35 -7.43
C TYR A 205 -3.45 -5.45 -8.80
N LEU A 206 -2.58 -4.50 -9.18
CA LEU A 206 -1.80 -4.60 -10.41
C LEU A 206 -0.92 -5.86 -10.40
N ALA A 207 -0.26 -6.19 -9.29
CA ALA A 207 0.52 -7.42 -9.15
C ALA A 207 -0.35 -8.67 -9.39
N LEU A 208 -1.58 -8.72 -8.88
CA LEU A 208 -2.53 -9.81 -9.16
C LEU A 208 -2.92 -9.85 -10.64
N CYS A 209 -3.18 -8.71 -11.27
CA CYS A 209 -3.52 -8.64 -12.69
C CYS A 209 -2.37 -9.14 -13.57
N ILE A 210 -1.13 -8.80 -13.23
CA ILE A 210 0.09 -9.31 -13.89
C ILE A 210 0.19 -10.82 -13.70
N LYS A 211 0.10 -11.32 -12.46
CA LYS A 211 0.15 -12.75 -12.14
C LYS A 211 -0.91 -13.54 -12.92
N ARG A 212 -2.16 -13.08 -12.92
CA ARG A 212 -3.25 -13.70 -13.68
C ARG A 212 -3.02 -13.66 -15.20
N SER A 213 -2.12 -12.80 -15.68
CA SER A 213 -1.79 -12.62 -17.10
C SER A 213 -0.58 -13.45 -17.53
N GLU A 214 0.01 -14.20 -16.62
CA GLU A 214 1.10 -15.11 -16.93
C GLU A 214 0.57 -16.30 -17.73
N LYS A 215 1.32 -16.67 -18.78
CA LYS A 215 1.03 -17.84 -19.62
C LYS A 215 2.36 -18.44 -20.10
N PRO A 216 2.45 -19.77 -20.26
CA PRO A 216 3.61 -20.38 -20.92
C PRO A 216 3.87 -19.75 -22.29
N GLY A 217 5.13 -19.42 -22.58
CA GLY A 217 5.55 -18.78 -23.83
C GLY A 217 5.31 -17.27 -23.92
N ARG A 218 4.71 -16.63 -22.90
CA ARG A 218 4.58 -15.17 -22.82
C ARG A 218 5.80 -14.56 -22.14
N THR A 219 6.34 -13.49 -22.71
CA THR A 219 7.46 -12.75 -22.09
C THR A 219 7.00 -12.01 -20.83
N ALA A 220 7.95 -11.68 -19.94
CA ALA A 220 7.65 -10.92 -18.74
C ALA A 220 7.01 -9.55 -19.04
N LEU A 221 7.56 -8.84 -20.03
CA LEU A 221 7.05 -7.54 -20.46
C LEU A 221 5.63 -7.66 -21.06
N ASP A 222 5.36 -8.70 -21.84
CA ASP A 222 4.00 -8.95 -22.33
C ASP A 222 3.05 -9.26 -21.16
N ALA A 223 3.46 -10.10 -20.20
CA ALA A 223 2.64 -10.38 -19.01
C ALA A 223 2.29 -9.10 -18.25
N VAL A 224 3.22 -8.15 -18.14
CA VAL A 224 2.98 -6.82 -17.55
C VAL A 224 1.95 -6.03 -18.36
N ARG A 225 2.11 -5.95 -19.69
CA ARG A 225 1.18 -5.21 -20.56
C ARG A 225 -0.23 -5.81 -20.55
N PHE A 226 -0.34 -7.14 -20.60
CA PHE A 226 -1.62 -7.83 -20.42
C PHE A 226 -2.19 -7.60 -19.01
N GLY A 227 -1.33 -7.54 -17.98
CA GLY A 227 -1.71 -7.21 -16.61
C GLY A 227 -2.32 -5.82 -16.49
N VAL A 228 -1.66 -4.80 -17.04
CA VAL A 228 -2.14 -3.41 -17.08
C VAL A 228 -3.45 -3.31 -17.89
N ALA A 229 -3.55 -4.00 -19.03
CA ALA A 229 -4.80 -4.06 -19.79
C ALA A 229 -5.94 -4.72 -19.01
N ARG A 230 -5.65 -5.79 -18.25
CA ARG A 230 -6.64 -6.41 -17.35
C ARG A 230 -7.04 -5.46 -16.22
N TYR A 231 -6.09 -4.73 -15.64
CA TYR A 231 -6.35 -3.74 -14.61
C TYR A 231 -7.31 -2.65 -15.12
N HIS A 232 -7.15 -2.22 -16.38
CA HIS A 232 -8.08 -1.33 -17.08
C HIS A 232 -9.47 -1.97 -17.38
N GLY A 233 -9.70 -3.23 -17.01
CA GLY A 233 -10.95 -3.94 -17.32
C GLY A 233 -11.05 -4.48 -18.75
N ALA A 234 -9.96 -4.49 -19.53
CA ALA A 234 -10.00 -4.87 -20.94
C ALA A 234 -10.00 -6.40 -21.18
N LEU A 235 -10.11 -7.24 -20.14
CA LEU A 235 -10.03 -8.70 -20.28
C LEU A 235 -10.99 -9.28 -21.33
N PRO A 236 -12.31 -8.97 -21.33
CA PRO A 236 -13.23 -9.49 -22.34
C PRO A 236 -12.84 -9.07 -23.76
N SER A 237 -12.35 -7.84 -23.93
CA SER A 237 -11.93 -7.31 -25.23
C SER A 237 -10.66 -7.97 -25.73
N MET A 238 -9.70 -8.24 -24.84
CA MET A 238 -8.49 -9.00 -25.17
C MET A 238 -8.83 -10.43 -25.59
N ILE A 239 -9.76 -11.11 -24.90
CA ILE A 239 -10.21 -12.45 -25.28
C ILE A 239 -10.85 -12.43 -26.68
N LYS A 240 -11.70 -11.44 -26.97
CA LYS A 240 -12.30 -11.26 -28.30
C LYS A 240 -11.25 -11.02 -29.38
N ALA A 241 -10.28 -10.13 -29.14
CA ALA A 241 -9.17 -9.88 -30.06
C ALA A 241 -8.35 -11.15 -30.35
N GLN A 242 -8.17 -12.01 -29.35
CA GLN A 242 -7.42 -13.25 -29.46
C GLN A 242 -8.17 -14.40 -30.16
N ALA A 243 -9.49 -14.31 -30.35
CA ALA A 243 -10.32 -15.44 -30.78
C ALA A 243 -9.92 -16.04 -32.14
N GLY A 244 -9.46 -15.20 -33.08
CA GLY A 244 -9.04 -15.62 -34.43
C GLY A 244 -7.53 -15.69 -34.66
N MET A 245 -6.71 -15.49 -33.63
CA MET A 245 -5.24 -15.47 -33.76
C MET A 245 -4.62 -16.87 -33.66
N SER A 246 -3.41 -17.05 -34.19
CA SER A 246 -2.60 -18.24 -33.92
C SER A 246 -2.18 -18.29 -32.45
N ASN A 247 -1.89 -19.47 -31.89
CA ASN A 247 -1.49 -19.60 -30.48
C ASN A 247 -0.27 -18.74 -30.10
N PRO A 248 0.81 -18.67 -30.90
CA PRO A 248 1.93 -17.76 -30.64
C PRO A 248 1.50 -16.28 -30.63
N ASP A 249 0.67 -15.85 -31.58
CA ASP A 249 0.23 -14.45 -31.67
C ASP A 249 -0.60 -14.01 -30.46
N LYS A 250 -1.41 -14.90 -29.88
CA LYS A 250 -2.18 -14.61 -28.66
C LYS A 250 -1.29 -14.28 -27.45
N LEU A 251 -0.03 -14.71 -27.46
CA LEU A 251 0.88 -14.48 -26.35
C LEU A 251 1.56 -13.11 -26.42
N LEU A 252 1.62 -12.49 -27.59
CA LEU A 252 2.31 -11.23 -27.85
C LEU A 252 1.38 -10.03 -27.67
N TRP A 253 1.75 -9.06 -26.83
CA TRP A 253 0.95 -7.84 -26.65
C TRP A 253 0.78 -7.08 -27.96
N THR A 254 1.84 -6.97 -28.76
CA THR A 254 1.82 -6.20 -30.02
C THR A 254 0.75 -6.67 -31.00
N LYS A 255 0.54 -7.99 -31.10
CA LYS A 255 -0.49 -8.59 -31.96
C LYS A 255 -1.90 -8.31 -31.43
N VAL A 256 -2.10 -8.48 -30.13
CA VAL A 256 -3.40 -8.20 -29.49
C VAL A 256 -3.73 -6.71 -29.55
N ALA A 257 -2.76 -5.84 -29.27
CA ALA A 257 -2.89 -4.39 -29.33
C ALA A 257 -3.30 -3.89 -30.72
N ALA A 258 -2.76 -4.49 -31.79
CA ALA A 258 -3.13 -4.13 -33.15
C ALA A 258 -4.61 -4.46 -33.49
N ALA A 259 -5.20 -5.46 -32.84
CA ALA A 259 -6.59 -5.88 -33.06
C ALA A 259 -7.61 -5.13 -32.18
N LEU A 260 -7.19 -4.54 -31.06
CA LEU A 260 -8.09 -3.83 -30.13
C LEU A 260 -8.80 -2.59 -30.74
N PRO A 261 -8.17 -1.76 -31.59
CA PRO A 261 -8.85 -0.63 -32.23
C PRO A 261 -10.07 -1.02 -33.06
N ALA A 262 -10.02 -2.16 -33.76
CA ALA A 262 -11.16 -2.67 -34.53
C ALA A 262 -12.36 -3.07 -33.66
N LEU A 263 -12.14 -3.26 -32.35
CA LEU A 263 -13.18 -3.51 -31.35
C LEU A 263 -13.61 -2.23 -30.61
N GLY A 264 -13.19 -1.05 -31.08
CA GLY A 264 -13.44 0.23 -30.42
C GLY A 264 -12.67 0.40 -29.10
N LYS A 265 -11.54 -0.31 -28.94
CA LYS A 265 -10.72 -0.33 -27.71
C LYS A 265 -9.31 0.23 -27.91
N ALA A 266 -9.21 1.31 -28.70
CA ALA A 266 -7.94 2.02 -28.90
C ALA A 266 -7.44 2.69 -27.61
N ASP A 267 -8.35 3.10 -26.72
CA ASP A 267 -8.06 3.65 -25.39
C ASP A 267 -7.18 2.71 -24.55
N VAL A 268 -7.46 1.40 -24.58
CA VAL A 268 -6.69 0.39 -23.86
C VAL A 268 -5.23 0.36 -24.34
N VAL A 269 -5.01 0.50 -25.65
CA VAL A 269 -3.66 0.49 -26.24
C VAL A 269 -2.87 1.71 -25.77
N THR A 270 -3.49 2.89 -25.82
CA THR A 270 -2.92 4.14 -25.31
C THR A 270 -2.60 4.02 -23.82
N TYR A 271 -3.55 3.57 -23.02
CA TYR A 271 -3.39 3.41 -21.57
C TYR A 271 -2.21 2.51 -21.22
N VAL A 272 -2.10 1.33 -21.84
CA VAL A 272 -0.97 0.42 -21.60
C VAL A 272 0.35 1.03 -22.05
N GLY A 273 0.35 1.75 -23.18
CA GLY A 273 1.53 2.47 -23.67
C GLY A 273 1.98 3.61 -22.75
N GLU A 274 1.06 4.24 -22.02
CA GLU A 274 1.36 5.27 -21.03
C GLU A 274 1.92 4.70 -19.73
N VAL A 275 1.34 3.60 -19.25
CA VAL A 275 1.72 2.99 -17.97
C VAL A 275 3.03 2.19 -18.08
N VAL A 276 3.23 1.44 -19.17
CA VAL A 276 4.38 0.52 -19.35
C VAL A 276 5.49 1.13 -20.22
N LYS A 277 5.74 2.44 -20.06
CA LYS A 277 6.88 3.14 -20.70
C LYS A 277 8.22 2.62 -20.19
#